data_AF-A0A429W7C1-F1
#
_entry.id   AF-A0A429W7C1-F1
#
_cell.length_a   1.000
_cell.length_b   1.000
_cell.length_c   1.000
_cell.angle_alpha   90.00
_cell.angle_beta   90.00
_cell.angle_gamma   90.00
#
_symmetry.space_group_name_H-M   'P 1'
#
loop_
_entity.id
_entity.type
_entity.pdbx_description
1 polymer ?
#
loop_
_entity_poly.entity_id
_entity_poly.type
_entity_poly.pdbx_seq_one_letter_code
_entity_poly.pdbx_strand_id
1 'polypeptide(L)'
;GDLLFGSANSQIATLVERQTRYVMLVKLDGKDSQTVVNALIKNARKLPQELYKSLTWDRGTEMHAHKKFTLATDIQVYFCDPQNPWQRGSNENTNGLLRQYMP
;
A
#
# COMPACT_ATOMS: atom_id res chain seq x y z
N GLY A 1 0.98 3.45 2.43
CA GLY A 1 0.81 2.05 2.06
C GLY A 1 1.92 1.25 2.67
N ASP A 2 1.64 -0.02 2.97
CA ASP A 2 2.55 -0.97 3.62
C ASP A 2 2.10 -2.40 3.33
N LEU A 3 3.01 -3.37 3.46
CA LEU A 3 2.68 -4.79 3.44
C LEU A 3 2.49 -5.34 4.87
N LEU A 4 1.31 -5.93 5.10
CA LEU A 4 1.09 -6.81 6.24
C LEU A 4 1.36 -8.25 5.81
N PHE A 5 2.22 -8.92 6.57
CA PHE A 5 2.55 -10.33 6.40
C PHE A 5 1.77 -11.15 7.44
N GLY A 6 1.09 -12.18 6.97
CA GLY A 6 0.38 -13.15 7.82
C GLY A 6 1.08 -14.50 7.83
N SER A 7 0.40 -15.49 8.42
CA SER A 7 0.84 -16.89 8.39
C SER A 7 0.75 -17.50 6.98
N ALA A 8 1.38 -18.66 6.77
CA ALA A 8 1.34 -19.43 5.52
C ALA A 8 1.75 -18.64 4.26
N ASN A 9 2.71 -17.71 4.39
CA ASN A 9 3.18 -16.86 3.31
C ASN A 9 2.06 -16.03 2.65
N SER A 10 1.07 -15.61 3.44
CA SER A 10 0.04 -14.66 3.02
C SER A 10 0.50 -13.22 3.20
N GLN A 11 0.08 -12.33 2.29
CA GLN A 11 0.35 -10.90 2.38
C GLN A 11 -0.87 -10.08 1.97
N ILE A 12 -1.00 -8.92 2.60
CA ILE A 12 -2.01 -7.92 2.27
C ILE A 12 -1.32 -6.57 2.13
N ALA A 13 -1.54 -5.90 1.01
CA ALA A 13 -1.21 -4.50 0.87
C ALA A 13 -2.27 -3.66 1.59
N THR A 14 -1.81 -2.78 2.47
CA THR A 14 -2.63 -1.86 3.24
C THR A 14 -2.50 -0.46 2.68
N LEU A 15 -3.64 0.18 2.44
CA LEU A 15 -3.73 1.52 1.90
C LEU A 15 -4.70 2.31 2.78
N VAL A 16 -4.24 3.41 3.36
CA VAL A 16 -5.05 4.27 4.24
C VAL A 16 -5.09 5.66 3.63
N GLU A 17 -6.28 6.13 3.28
CA GLU A 17 -6.47 7.51 2.81
C GLU A 17 -6.27 8.48 4.00
N ARG A 18 -5.52 9.56 3.77
CA ARG A 18 -4.99 10.40 4.85
C ARG A 18 -6.05 11.31 5.49
N GLN A 19 -7.08 11.72 4.76
CA GLN A 19 -8.10 12.65 5.27
C GLN A 19 -9.25 11.90 5.96
N THR A 20 -9.85 10.96 5.26
CA THR A 20 -11.05 10.20 5.66
C THR A 20 -10.71 8.96 6.49
N ARG A 21 -9.45 8.52 6.48
CA ARG A 21 -9.00 7.24 7.08
C ARG A 21 -9.66 6.01 6.46
N TYR A 22 -10.19 6.14 5.25
CA TYR A 22 -10.70 5.00 4.51
C TYR A 22 -9.60 3.96 4.28
N VAL A 23 -9.85 2.73 4.74
CA VAL A 23 -8.89 1.62 4.69
C VAL A 23 -9.23 0.71 3.53
N MET A 24 -8.23 0.43 2.70
CA MET A 24 -8.30 -0.51 1.60
C MET A 24 -7.30 -1.62 1.82
N LEU A 25 -7.80 -2.85 1.78
CA LEU A 25 -7.02 -4.06 1.94
C LEU A 25 -6.98 -4.79 0.59
N VAL A 26 -5.78 -5.01 0.09
CA VAL A 26 -5.54 -5.71 -1.17
C VAL A 26 -4.83 -7.01 -0.86
N LYS A 27 -5.55 -8.13 -0.97
CA LYS A 27 -4.94 -9.46 -0.88
C LYS A 27 -3.94 -9.63 -2.02
N LEU A 28 -2.76 -10.14 -1.69
CA LEU A 28 -1.67 -10.39 -2.62
C LEU A 28 -1.42 -11.89 -2.73
N ASP A 29 -1.07 -12.33 -3.93
CA ASP A 29 -0.67 -13.72 -4.20
C ASP A 29 0.84 -13.95 -4.02
N GLY A 30 1.58 -12.87 -3.70
CA GLY A 30 3.02 -12.87 -3.49
C GLY A 30 3.55 -11.49 -3.12
N LYS A 31 4.78 -11.46 -2.58
CA LYS A 31 5.47 -10.24 -2.14
C LYS A 31 6.43 -9.64 -3.18
N ASP A 32 6.56 -10.26 -4.35
CA ASP A 32 7.43 -9.73 -5.40
C ASP A 32 6.84 -8.44 -5.99
N SER A 33 7.72 -7.59 -6.51
CA SER A 33 7.31 -6.25 -6.93
C SER A 33 6.29 -6.23 -8.06
N GLN A 34 6.33 -7.23 -8.96
CA GLN A 34 5.42 -7.28 -10.09
C GLN A 34 4.00 -7.65 -9.62
N THR A 35 3.87 -8.62 -8.72
CA THR A 35 2.60 -9.02 -8.12
C THR A 35 1.97 -7.88 -7.33
N VAL A 36 2.76 -7.21 -6.47
CA VAL A 36 2.27 -6.08 -5.66
C VAL A 36 1.80 -4.93 -6.54
N VAL A 37 2.62 -4.49 -7.50
CA VAL A 37 2.24 -3.39 -8.40
C VAL A 37 1.00 -3.72 -9.23
N ASN A 38 0.89 -4.92 -9.78
CA ASN A 38 -0.28 -5.33 -10.56
C ASN A 38 -1.56 -5.32 -9.71
N ALA A 39 -1.48 -5.84 -8.48
CA ALA A 39 -2.61 -5.83 -7.55
C ALA A 39 -3.03 -4.41 -7.19
N LEU A 40 -2.07 -3.51 -6.94
CA LEU A 40 -2.34 -2.10 -6.66
C LEU A 40 -2.95 -1.38 -7.86
N ILE A 41 -2.48 -1.60 -9.09
CA ILE A 41 -3.09 -1.01 -10.31
C ILE A 41 -4.55 -1.46 -10.44
N LYS A 42 -4.81 -2.77 -10.27
CA LYS A 42 -6.17 -3.33 -10.34
C LYS A 42 -7.08 -2.73 -9.26
N ASN A 43 -6.56 -2.44 -8.07
CA ASN A 43 -7.33 -1.84 -6.99
C ASN A 43 -7.57 -0.35 -7.22
N ALA A 44 -6.55 0.41 -7.63
CA ALA A 44 -6.65 1.85 -7.90
C ALA A 44 -7.74 2.18 -8.93
N ARG A 45 -7.91 1.32 -9.96
CA ARG A 45 -8.97 1.47 -10.98
C ARG A 45 -10.39 1.30 -10.46
N LYS A 46 -10.59 0.78 -9.25
CA LYS A 46 -11.92 0.60 -8.65
C LYS A 46 -12.41 1.84 -7.92
N LEU A 47 -11.56 2.85 -7.77
CA LEU A 47 -11.86 4.04 -6.99
C LEU A 47 -11.97 5.25 -7.91
N PRO A 48 -12.83 6.22 -7.56
CA PRO A 48 -12.84 7.51 -8.23
C PRO A 48 -11.43 8.10 -8.24
N GLN A 49 -10.98 8.54 -9.41
CA GLN A 49 -9.63 9.05 -9.61
C GLN A 49 -9.36 10.28 -8.72
N GLU A 50 -10.41 11.03 -8.36
CA GLU A 50 -10.33 12.19 -7.48
C GLU A 50 -9.86 11.86 -6.06
N LEU A 51 -10.04 10.60 -5.61
CA LEU A 51 -9.62 10.14 -4.29
C LEU A 51 -8.15 9.69 -4.26
N TYR A 52 -7.57 9.40 -5.42
CA TYR A 52 -6.23 8.81 -5.54
C TYR A 52 -5.24 9.80 -6.17
N LYS A 53 -4.87 10.85 -5.41
CA LYS A 53 -3.94 11.89 -5.89
C LYS A 53 -2.48 11.45 -5.88
N SER A 54 -2.07 10.73 -4.84
CA SER A 54 -0.71 10.22 -4.69
C SER A 54 -0.69 9.00 -3.78
N LEU A 55 0.38 8.21 -3.90
CA LEU A 55 0.62 7.05 -3.07
C LEU A 55 1.94 7.23 -2.32
N THR A 56 1.88 7.24 -1.00
CA THR A 56 3.08 7.16 -0.16
C THR A 56 3.30 5.72 0.30
N TRP A 57 4.50 5.19 0.10
CA TRP A 57 4.88 3.83 0.49
C TRP A 57 6.16 3.84 1.34
N ASP A 58 6.42 2.76 2.07
CA ASP A 58 7.73 2.57 2.70
C ASP A 58 8.80 2.23 1.64
N ARG A 59 10.07 2.13 2.04
CA ARG A 59 11.18 1.82 1.13
C ARG A 59 11.34 0.31 0.88
N GLY A 60 10.27 -0.46 1.02
CA GLY A 60 10.27 -1.88 0.74
C GLY A 60 10.56 -2.20 -0.74
N THR A 61 11.17 -3.36 -0.98
CA THR A 61 11.58 -3.80 -2.33
C THR A 61 10.41 -4.18 -3.22
N GLU A 62 9.23 -4.43 -2.62
CA GLU A 62 7.98 -4.70 -3.32
C GLU A 62 7.51 -3.54 -4.20
N MET A 63 7.97 -2.32 -3.95
CA MET A 63 7.65 -1.14 -4.77
C MET A 63 8.78 -0.75 -5.75
N HIS A 64 9.74 -1.63 -6.03
CA HIS A 64 10.78 -1.37 -7.04
C HIS A 64 10.21 -1.05 -8.43
N ALA A 65 9.13 -1.73 -8.84
CA ALA A 65 8.46 -1.51 -10.12
C ALA A 65 7.39 -0.38 -10.08
N HIS A 66 7.40 0.50 -9.08
CA HIS A 66 6.43 1.60 -8.91
C HIS A 66 6.25 2.49 -10.14
N LYS A 67 7.28 2.64 -11.00
CA LYS A 67 7.16 3.38 -12.27
C LYS A 67 6.05 2.82 -13.16
N LYS A 68 5.83 1.50 -13.15
CA LYS A 68 4.71 0.86 -13.87
C LYS A 68 3.36 1.24 -13.27
N PHE A 69 3.29 1.36 -11.94
CA PHE A 69 2.08 1.82 -11.24
C PHE A 69 1.73 3.25 -11.67
N THR A 70 2.69 4.17 -11.62
CA THR A 70 2.47 5.57 -12.04
C THR A 70 2.07 5.65 -13.50
N LEU A 71 2.75 4.94 -14.41
CA LEU A 71 2.40 4.93 -15.83
C LEU A 71 0.97 4.41 -16.09
N ALA A 72 0.50 3.43 -15.32
CA ALA A 72 -0.79 2.79 -15.53
C ALA A 72 -1.98 3.52 -14.88
N THR A 73 -1.72 4.43 -13.95
CA THR A 73 -2.76 5.06 -13.10
C THR A 73 -2.67 6.58 -13.04
N ASP A 74 -1.58 7.17 -13.53
CA ASP A 74 -1.23 8.59 -13.38
C ASP A 74 -1.01 9.04 -11.92
N ILE A 75 -0.88 8.09 -10.99
CA ILE A 75 -0.71 8.36 -9.56
C ILE A 75 0.79 8.41 -9.23
N GLN A 76 1.22 9.53 -8.65
CA GLN A 76 2.61 9.71 -8.22
C GLN A 76 2.92 8.88 -6.97
N VAL A 77 4.04 8.15 -7.00
CA VAL A 77 4.50 7.34 -5.86
C VAL A 77 5.64 8.07 -5.16
N TYR A 78 5.51 8.22 -3.84
CA TYR A 78 6.51 8.80 -2.95
C TYR A 78 6.95 7.77 -1.91
N PHE A 79 8.21 7.86 -1.50
CA PHE A 79 8.80 6.96 -0.51
C PHE A 79 9.11 7.69 0.77
N CYS A 80 8.81 7.07 1.90
CA CYS A 80 9.20 7.62 3.20
C CYS A 80 10.72 7.70 3.36
N ASP A 81 11.17 8.72 4.06
CA ASP A 81 12.58 8.93 4.35
C ASP A 81 13.11 7.87 5.34
N PRO A 82 14.39 7.45 5.22
CA PRO A 82 14.96 6.49 6.15
C PRO A 82 14.89 7.03 7.58
N GLN A 83 14.59 6.15 8.55
CA GLN A 83 14.53 6.48 9.98
C GLN A 83 13.46 7.50 10.39
N ASN A 84 12.46 7.78 9.55
CA ASN A 84 11.39 8.74 9.84
C ASN A 84 10.01 8.07 9.95
N PRO A 85 9.76 7.21 10.96
CA PRO A 85 8.53 6.41 11.08
C PRO A 85 7.25 7.26 11.20
N TRP A 86 7.33 8.47 11.76
CA TRP A 86 6.19 9.38 11.92
C TRP A 86 5.55 9.80 10.59
N GLN A 87 6.26 9.71 9.47
CA GLN A 87 5.67 9.95 8.14
C GLN A 87 4.54 8.97 7.80
N ARG A 88 4.47 7.83 8.50
CA ARG A 88 3.48 6.76 8.32
C ARG A 88 2.59 6.52 9.53
N GLY A 89 2.53 7.43 10.51
CA GLY A 89 1.83 7.17 11.78
C GLY A 89 0.39 6.68 11.64
N SER A 90 -0.35 7.16 10.64
CA SER A 90 -1.72 6.68 10.36
C SER A 90 -1.78 5.24 9.83
N ASN A 91 -0.83 4.86 8.99
CA ASN A 91 -0.72 3.51 8.46
C ASN A 91 -0.27 2.55 9.57
N GLU A 92 0.66 2.97 10.43
CA GLU A 92 1.15 2.17 11.56
C GLU A 92 0.07 1.89 12.59
N ASN A 93 -0.72 2.90 12.98
CA ASN A 93 -1.87 2.72 13.86
C ASN A 93 -2.89 1.74 13.26
N THR A 94 -3.24 1.93 11.98
CA THR A 94 -4.20 1.06 11.28
C THR A 94 -3.68 -0.37 11.18
N ASN A 95 -2.39 -0.55 10.86
CA ASN A 95 -1.75 -1.87 10.83
C ASN A 95 -1.73 -2.54 12.20
N GLY A 96 -1.59 -1.77 13.28
CA GLY A 96 -1.74 -2.27 14.65
C GLY A 96 -3.13 -2.86 14.90
N LEU A 97 -4.19 -2.17 14.47
CA LEU A 97 -5.57 -2.66 14.58
C LEU A 97 -5.80 -3.89 13.70
N LEU A 98 -5.37 -3.85 12.43
CA LEU A 98 -5.57 -4.96 11.48
C LEU A 98 -4.97 -6.28 11.98
N ARG A 99 -3.80 -6.23 12.63
CA ARG A 99 -3.17 -7.42 13.23
C ARG A 99 -3.97 -8.08 14.36
N GLN A 100 -4.92 -7.35 14.97
CA GLN A 100 -5.82 -7.93 15.98
C GLN A 100 -6.95 -8.75 15.35
N TYR A 101 -7.33 -8.42 14.11
CA TYR A 101 -8.45 -9.06 13.39
C TYR A 101 -8.01 -10.05 12.32
N MET A 102 -6.75 -10.00 11.89
CA MET A 102 -6.19 -10.86 10.85
C MET A 102 -5.00 -11.67 11.40
N PRO A 103 -5.24 -12.93 11.81
CA PRO A 103 -4.21 -13.82 12.36
C PRO A 103 -3.28 -14.42 11.29
#